data_AF-A0A0U1R395-F1
#
_entry.id   AF-A0A0U1R395-F1
#
_cell.length_a   1.000
_cell.length_b   1.000
_cell.length_c   1.000
_cell.angle_alpha   90.00
_cell.angle_beta   90.00
_cell.angle_gamma   90.00
#
_symmetry.space_group_name_H-M   'P 1'
#
loop_
_entity.id
_entity.type
_entity.pdbx_description
1 polymer ?
#
loop_
_entity_poly.entity_id
_entity_poly.type
_entity_poly.pdbx_seq_one_letter_code
_entity_poly.pdbx_strand_id
1 'polypeptide(L)'
;MAIAQSDFTLWRDKAYEGQISTTDICEVISRRVETEMVPFGRAVIRGAGIRSCAPVTPTTMAAQIIGFTVRSMAEFSNSVPTNPPDYDVGYGVDHVASLLRKGPMFVLCVNGANAGDAVTVITARGDNQGRLTAGGIGVKLDFVCWVDDVVAGEIGEVRVDGIFASTTASGSGAYCQEAIEAGIQPGNADATIAAKGSATPLINHGMLKGVITHIVED
;
A
#
# COMPACT_ATOMS: atom_id res chain seq x y z
N MET A 1 -7.27 -45.03 -23.51
CA MET A 1 -7.50 -43.76 -24.23
C MET A 1 -6.44 -42.78 -23.77
N ALA A 2 -5.57 -42.31 -24.66
CA ALA A 2 -4.67 -41.21 -24.37
C ALA A 2 -5.38 -39.92 -24.80
N ILE A 3 -5.70 -39.04 -23.85
CA ILE A 3 -6.17 -37.70 -24.16
C ILE A 3 -4.91 -36.86 -24.40
N ALA A 4 -4.66 -36.49 -25.66
CA ALA A 4 -3.66 -35.50 -26.00
C ALA A 4 -4.28 -34.12 -25.73
N GLN A 5 -3.89 -33.51 -24.62
CA GLN A 5 -4.27 -32.14 -24.30
C GLN A 5 -3.34 -31.21 -25.08
N SER A 6 -3.83 -30.64 -26.18
CA SER A 6 -3.09 -29.72 -27.06
C SER A 6 -3.09 -28.28 -26.58
N ASP A 7 -4.08 -27.91 -25.76
CA ASP A 7 -4.31 -26.53 -25.34
C ASP A 7 -4.44 -26.47 -23.82
N PHE A 8 -3.57 -25.67 -23.19
CA PHE A 8 -3.66 -25.32 -21.79
C PHE A 8 -4.43 -24.00 -21.68
N THR A 9 -5.75 -24.03 -21.88
CA THR A 9 -6.61 -22.84 -21.80
C THR A 9 -7.01 -22.46 -20.37
N LEU A 10 -6.60 -23.24 -19.37
CA LEU A 10 -6.76 -22.84 -17.97
C LEU A 10 -5.57 -21.98 -17.55
N TRP A 11 -5.83 -20.68 -17.56
CA TRP A 11 -5.00 -19.68 -16.94
C TRP A 11 -5.26 -19.67 -15.42
N ARG A 12 -4.45 -18.90 -14.68
CA ARG A 12 -4.36 -18.93 -13.21
C ARG A 12 -5.54 -18.27 -12.49
N ASP A 13 -6.57 -17.90 -13.23
CA ASP A 13 -7.73 -17.05 -12.95
C ASP A 13 -8.70 -17.64 -11.91
N LYS A 14 -8.44 -18.87 -11.45
CA LYS A 14 -9.18 -19.54 -10.37
C LYS A 14 -8.35 -19.69 -9.10
N ALA A 15 -7.45 -18.74 -8.85
CA ALA A 15 -6.71 -18.68 -7.59
C ALA A 15 -7.59 -18.16 -6.44
N TYR A 16 -7.15 -18.37 -5.21
CA TYR A 16 -7.82 -17.86 -4.02
C TYR A 16 -7.22 -16.52 -3.57
N GLU A 17 -8.05 -15.65 -2.98
CA GLU A 17 -7.60 -14.40 -2.36
C GLU A 17 -6.50 -14.68 -1.31
N GLY A 18 -5.38 -13.97 -1.42
CA GLY A 18 -4.19 -14.08 -0.57
C GLY A 18 -3.18 -15.14 -1.01
N GLN A 19 -3.41 -15.86 -2.11
CA GLN A 19 -2.49 -16.88 -2.61
C GLN A 19 -1.27 -16.24 -3.30
N ILE A 20 -0.06 -16.66 -2.94
CA ILE A 20 1.17 -16.21 -3.62
C ILE A 20 1.21 -16.83 -5.03
N SER A 21 1.43 -15.99 -6.05
CA SER A 21 1.45 -16.44 -7.45
C SER A 21 2.75 -17.18 -7.76
N THR A 22 3.91 -16.72 -7.33
CA THR A 22 5.14 -17.52 -7.44
C THR A 22 6.02 -17.30 -6.23
N THR A 23 6.64 -18.38 -5.74
CA THR A 23 7.49 -18.36 -4.56
C THR A 23 8.96 -18.12 -4.89
N ASP A 24 9.33 -18.05 -6.16
CA ASP A 24 10.74 -17.90 -6.57
C ASP A 24 11.34 -16.56 -6.09
N ILE A 25 10.52 -15.51 -6.01
CA ILE A 25 10.92 -14.17 -5.55
C ILE A 25 9.81 -13.62 -4.64
N CYS A 26 9.71 -14.14 -3.42
CA CYS A 26 8.80 -13.62 -2.40
C CYS A 26 9.50 -13.36 -1.07
N GLU A 27 9.19 -12.22 -0.44
CA GLU A 27 9.52 -11.94 0.95
C GLU A 27 8.25 -12.03 1.79
N VAL A 28 8.18 -13.05 2.64
CA VAL A 28 7.08 -13.26 3.58
C VAL A 28 7.60 -13.12 5.00
N ILE A 29 6.94 -12.28 5.80
CA ILE A 29 7.29 -12.01 7.19
C ILE A 29 6.17 -12.44 8.12
N SER A 30 6.51 -12.81 9.36
CA SER A 30 5.52 -13.20 10.37
C SER A 30 5.23 -12.04 11.32
N ARG A 31 3.94 -11.75 11.58
CA ARG A 31 3.50 -10.75 12.55
C ARG A 31 2.31 -11.24 13.36
N ARG A 32 2.27 -10.93 14.65
CA ARG A 32 1.10 -11.23 15.49
C ARG A 32 -0.05 -10.28 15.15
N VAL A 33 -1.25 -10.80 14.90
CA VAL A 33 -2.44 -9.98 14.67
C VAL A 33 -2.92 -9.41 16.00
N GLU A 34 -3.12 -8.11 16.02
CA GLU A 34 -3.69 -7.37 17.14
C GLU A 34 -5.02 -6.75 16.73
N THR A 35 -5.84 -6.41 17.72
CA THR A 35 -7.12 -5.66 17.63
C THR A 35 -8.31 -6.40 17.01
N GLU A 36 -8.17 -6.92 15.80
CA GLU A 36 -9.27 -7.52 15.04
C GLU A 36 -8.73 -8.54 14.04
N MET A 37 -9.56 -9.52 13.69
CA MET A 37 -9.22 -10.52 12.68
C MET A 37 -8.89 -9.84 11.34
N VAL A 38 -7.88 -10.36 10.64
CA VAL A 38 -7.55 -9.91 9.29
C VAL A 38 -7.80 -11.03 8.28
N PRO A 39 -8.76 -10.86 7.36
CA PRO A 39 -8.98 -11.81 6.26
C PRO A 39 -7.75 -11.97 5.35
N PHE A 40 -7.70 -13.03 4.54
CA PHE A 40 -6.62 -13.22 3.56
C PHE A 40 -6.64 -12.17 2.44
N GLY A 41 -5.47 -11.88 1.87
CA GLY A 41 -5.30 -10.89 0.79
C GLY A 41 -5.52 -9.44 1.21
N ARG A 42 -5.55 -9.15 2.51
CA ARG A 42 -5.83 -7.82 3.06
C ARG A 42 -4.55 -7.09 3.41
N ALA A 43 -4.54 -5.79 3.12
CA ALA A 43 -3.49 -4.89 3.59
C ALA A 43 -3.53 -4.78 5.12
N VAL A 44 -2.36 -4.71 5.73
CA VAL A 44 -2.21 -4.50 7.18
C VAL A 44 -1.19 -3.41 7.48
N ILE A 45 -1.40 -2.76 8.62
CA ILE A 45 -0.46 -1.80 9.18
C ILE A 45 0.39 -2.45 10.28
N ARG A 46 1.49 -1.79 10.63
CA ARG A 46 2.25 -2.13 11.84
C ARG A 46 1.35 -1.98 13.07
N GLY A 47 1.32 -3.02 13.91
CA GLY A 47 0.64 -2.98 15.21
C GLY A 47 1.44 -2.20 16.27
N ALA A 48 0.83 -1.97 17.43
CA ALA A 48 1.48 -1.24 18.51
C ALA A 48 2.47 -2.12 19.29
N GLY A 49 2.22 -3.43 19.35
CA GLY A 49 3.09 -4.40 20.00
C GLY A 49 4.34 -4.79 19.22
N ILE A 50 5.12 -5.67 19.83
CA ILE A 50 6.37 -6.16 19.25
C ILE A 50 6.07 -7.15 18.13
N ARG A 51 6.57 -6.85 16.93
CA ARG A 51 6.40 -7.70 15.73
C ARG A 51 4.92 -8.01 15.47
N SER A 52 4.06 -7.02 15.59
CA SER A 52 2.63 -7.16 15.37
C SER A 52 2.12 -6.42 14.13
N CYS A 53 0.89 -6.74 13.75
CA CYS A 53 0.14 -6.10 12.70
C CYS A 53 -1.31 -5.89 13.14
N ALA A 54 -1.98 -4.91 12.53
CA ALA A 54 -3.39 -4.63 12.72
C ALA A 54 -4.05 -4.35 11.36
N PRO A 55 -5.38 -4.46 11.24
CA PRO A 55 -6.08 -4.02 10.04
C PRO A 55 -5.81 -2.54 9.75
N VAL A 56 -5.86 -2.16 8.47
CA VAL A 56 -5.87 -0.75 8.08
C VAL A 56 -7.07 -0.03 8.70
N THR A 57 -6.95 1.26 8.95
CA THR A 57 -8.01 2.13 9.47
C THR A 57 -8.27 3.29 8.50
N PRO A 58 -9.40 4.03 8.61
CA PRO A 58 -9.69 5.15 7.72
C PRO A 58 -8.62 6.25 7.68
N THR A 59 -7.77 6.34 8.72
CA THR A 59 -6.67 7.30 8.83
C THR A 59 -5.31 6.72 8.41
N THR A 60 -5.29 5.50 7.86
CA THR A 60 -4.05 4.84 7.44
C THR A 60 -3.38 5.60 6.31
N MET A 61 -2.05 5.72 6.39
CA MET A 61 -1.19 6.25 5.35
C MET A 61 -0.37 5.14 4.69
N ALA A 62 0.07 5.35 3.45
CA ALA A 62 0.86 4.37 2.68
C ALA A 62 2.10 3.88 3.45
N ALA A 63 2.79 4.77 4.15
CA ALA A 63 3.99 4.46 4.92
C ALA A 63 3.73 3.52 6.12
N GLN A 64 2.48 3.40 6.57
CA GLN A 64 2.11 2.54 7.70
C GLN A 64 1.82 1.11 7.27
N ILE A 65 1.53 0.88 5.98
CA ILE A 65 1.24 -0.44 5.43
C ILE A 65 2.55 -1.24 5.36
N ILE A 66 2.51 -2.45 5.88
CA ILE A 66 3.69 -3.32 6.00
C ILE A 66 3.62 -4.57 5.11
N GLY A 67 2.49 -4.82 4.46
CA GLY A 67 2.28 -5.94 3.56
C GLY A 67 0.82 -6.39 3.47
N PHE A 68 0.63 -7.54 2.84
CA PHE A 68 -0.68 -8.17 2.64
C PHE A 68 -0.73 -9.56 3.26
N THR A 69 -1.84 -9.94 3.88
CA THR A 69 -2.00 -11.27 4.49
C THR A 69 -1.98 -12.39 3.44
N VAL A 70 -1.12 -13.38 3.67
CA VAL A 70 -0.98 -14.56 2.82
C VAL A 70 -1.95 -15.63 3.26
N ARG A 71 -2.64 -16.26 2.30
CA ARG A 71 -3.49 -17.41 2.55
C ARG A 71 -2.66 -18.60 3.07
N SER A 72 -3.06 -19.13 4.21
CA SER A 72 -2.51 -20.36 4.78
C SER A 72 -3.55 -21.47 4.72
N MET A 73 -3.15 -22.68 4.31
CA MET A 73 -4.01 -23.87 4.38
C MET A 73 -4.12 -24.43 5.81
N ALA A 74 -3.27 -23.96 6.73
CA ALA A 74 -3.22 -24.42 8.11
C ALA A 74 -4.17 -23.63 9.04
N GLU A 75 -4.71 -22.51 8.58
CA GLU A 75 -5.70 -21.77 9.35
C GLU A 75 -7.08 -22.39 9.16
N PHE A 76 -7.58 -22.97 10.25
CA PHE A 76 -8.95 -23.43 10.38
C PHE A 76 -9.86 -22.20 10.50
N SER A 77 -11.13 -22.34 10.08
CA SER A 77 -12.10 -21.25 10.21
C SER A 77 -12.14 -20.69 11.64
N ASN A 78 -12.15 -19.36 11.73
CA ASN A 78 -12.16 -18.64 13.00
C ASN A 78 -13.57 -18.48 13.59
N SER A 79 -14.62 -18.89 12.86
CA SER A 79 -16.00 -18.78 13.31
C SER A 79 -16.60 -20.16 13.58
N VAL A 80 -17.60 -20.17 14.47
CA VAL A 80 -18.41 -21.37 14.71
C VAL A 80 -19.19 -21.74 13.44
N PRO A 81 -19.40 -23.04 13.15
CA PRO A 81 -20.25 -23.48 12.05
C PRO A 81 -21.65 -22.86 12.11
N THR A 82 -21.98 -22.05 11.11
CA THR A 82 -23.32 -21.50 10.87
C THR A 82 -23.95 -22.19 9.65
N ASN A 83 -25.28 -22.10 9.51
CA ASN A 83 -26.00 -22.62 8.35
C ASN A 83 -26.84 -21.49 7.71
N PRO A 84 -26.58 -21.08 6.46
CA PRO A 84 -25.59 -21.63 5.52
C PRO A 84 -24.14 -21.46 6.02
N PRO A 85 -23.18 -22.27 5.52
CA PRO A 85 -21.80 -22.24 5.98
C PRO A 85 -21.15 -20.90 5.66
N ASP A 86 -21.06 -20.01 6.65
CA ASP A 86 -20.40 -18.72 6.54
C ASP A 86 -19.24 -18.68 7.53
N TYR A 87 -18.08 -19.06 7.02
CA TYR A 87 -16.86 -19.25 7.80
C TYR A 87 -15.94 -18.07 7.59
N ASP A 88 -15.60 -17.39 8.69
CA ASP A 88 -14.56 -16.37 8.66
C ASP A 88 -13.23 -17.05 8.35
N VAL A 89 -12.56 -16.56 7.31
CA VAL A 89 -11.27 -17.07 6.82
C VAL A 89 -10.20 -15.98 6.87
N GLY A 90 -9.11 -16.26 7.58
CA GLY A 90 -8.03 -15.31 7.82
C GLY A 90 -7.37 -15.50 9.17
N TYR A 91 -6.52 -14.55 9.56
CA TYR A 91 -5.77 -14.61 10.80
C TYR A 91 -6.57 -13.97 11.93
N GLY A 92 -6.91 -14.77 12.95
CA GLY A 92 -7.58 -14.31 14.16
C GLY A 92 -6.70 -13.43 15.02
N VAL A 93 -7.30 -12.73 15.99
CA VAL A 93 -6.53 -11.98 17.01
C VAL A 93 -5.60 -12.94 17.74
N ASP A 94 -4.37 -12.50 18.01
CA ASP A 94 -3.28 -13.26 18.63
C ASP A 94 -2.67 -14.39 17.79
N HIS A 95 -3.17 -14.63 16.58
CA HIS A 95 -2.52 -15.53 15.63
C HIS A 95 -1.31 -14.86 14.98
N VAL A 96 -0.41 -15.69 14.44
CA VAL A 96 0.75 -15.22 13.69
C VAL A 96 0.42 -15.21 12.20
N ALA A 97 0.17 -14.01 11.67
CA ALA A 97 -0.06 -13.78 10.25
C ALA A 97 1.23 -13.87 9.43
N SER A 98 1.14 -14.57 8.31
CA SER A 98 2.12 -14.49 7.24
C SER A 98 1.76 -13.31 6.35
N LEU A 99 2.69 -12.36 6.18
CA LEU A 99 2.48 -11.16 5.39
C LEU A 99 3.44 -11.12 4.22
N LEU A 100 2.92 -10.98 3.01
CA LEU A 100 3.72 -10.73 1.83
C LEU A 100 4.17 -9.27 1.83
N ARG A 101 5.48 -9.08 1.87
CA ARG A 101 6.12 -7.78 1.74
C ARG A 101 6.54 -7.50 0.30
N LYS A 102 7.06 -8.51 -0.39
CA LYS A 102 7.52 -8.42 -1.79
C LYS A 102 7.15 -9.68 -2.55
N GLY A 103 6.75 -9.53 -3.79
CA GLY A 103 6.42 -10.64 -4.69
C GLY A 103 5.01 -10.52 -5.28
N PRO A 104 4.60 -11.49 -6.09
CA PRO A 104 3.28 -11.49 -6.71
C PRO A 104 2.23 -12.25 -5.89
N MET A 105 1.01 -11.73 -5.82
CA MET A 105 -0.11 -12.32 -5.08
C MET A 105 -1.42 -12.20 -5.84
N PHE A 106 -2.29 -13.20 -5.70
CA PHE A 106 -3.68 -13.16 -6.13
C PHE A 106 -4.56 -12.53 -5.06
N VAL A 107 -5.32 -11.52 -5.45
CA VAL A 107 -6.15 -10.68 -4.56
C VAL A 107 -7.44 -10.28 -5.26
N LEU A 108 -8.49 -10.03 -4.49
CA LEU A 108 -9.76 -9.57 -5.03
C LEU A 108 -9.68 -8.09 -5.41
N CYS A 109 -10.08 -7.76 -6.63
CA CYS A 109 -10.23 -6.39 -7.08
C CYS A 109 -11.69 -5.93 -6.94
N VAL A 110 -11.96 -4.94 -6.09
CA VAL A 110 -13.34 -4.55 -5.76
C VAL A 110 -14.05 -3.89 -6.96
N ASN A 111 -13.41 -2.94 -7.64
CA ASN A 111 -14.04 -2.16 -8.71
C ASN A 111 -13.46 -2.43 -10.11
N GLY A 112 -12.60 -3.45 -10.23
CA GLY A 112 -11.87 -3.73 -11.46
C GLY A 112 -10.61 -2.86 -11.61
N ALA A 113 -9.74 -3.27 -12.53
CA ALA A 113 -8.46 -2.62 -12.81
C ALA A 113 -8.00 -2.97 -14.22
N ASN A 114 -7.20 -2.10 -14.82
CA ASN A 114 -6.45 -2.44 -16.03
C ASN A 114 -5.02 -2.88 -15.66
N ALA A 115 -4.39 -3.64 -16.54
CA ALA A 115 -2.99 -4.01 -16.43
C ALA A 115 -2.11 -2.76 -16.27
N GLY A 116 -1.24 -2.76 -15.26
CA GLY A 116 -0.33 -1.66 -14.93
C GLY A 116 -0.94 -0.59 -14.01
N ASP A 117 -2.24 -0.62 -13.72
CA ASP A 117 -2.84 0.33 -12.78
C ASP A 117 -2.21 0.19 -11.39
N ALA A 118 -1.96 1.33 -10.73
CA ALA A 118 -1.52 1.33 -9.35
C ALA A 118 -2.64 0.86 -8.41
N VAL A 119 -2.27 0.06 -7.42
CA VAL A 119 -3.18 -0.45 -6.41
C VAL A 119 -3.57 0.64 -5.42
N THR A 120 -4.86 0.74 -5.13
CA THR A 120 -5.39 1.50 -4.00
C THR A 120 -5.93 0.53 -2.95
N VAL A 121 -5.50 0.71 -1.70
CA VAL A 121 -6.03 -0.01 -0.54
C VAL A 121 -7.25 0.71 0.01
N ILE A 122 -8.37 0.01 0.12
CA ILE A 122 -9.60 0.53 0.73
C ILE A 122 -9.42 0.56 2.24
N THR A 123 -9.48 1.75 2.84
CA THR A 123 -9.28 1.95 4.29
C THR A 123 -10.58 2.18 5.06
N ALA A 124 -11.70 2.35 4.35
CA ALA A 124 -13.01 2.48 4.95
C ALA A 124 -13.39 1.19 5.71
N ARG A 125 -14.06 1.33 6.86
CA ARG A 125 -14.55 0.19 7.65
C ARG A 125 -15.64 -0.57 6.88
N GLY A 126 -15.66 -1.89 7.04
CA GLY A 126 -16.63 -2.80 6.41
C GLY A 126 -15.93 -3.95 5.69
N ASP A 127 -16.70 -4.74 4.93
CA ASP A 127 -16.23 -6.01 4.35
C ASP A 127 -15.02 -5.87 3.40
N ASN A 128 -14.90 -4.71 2.76
CA ASN A 128 -13.82 -4.37 1.84
C ASN A 128 -12.62 -3.68 2.52
N GLN A 129 -12.62 -3.52 3.84
CA GLN A 129 -11.49 -2.94 4.56
C GLN A 129 -10.23 -3.77 4.30
N GLY A 130 -9.17 -3.10 3.83
CA GLY A 130 -7.91 -3.70 3.44
C GLY A 130 -7.91 -4.39 2.07
N ARG A 131 -9.03 -4.41 1.32
CA ARG A 131 -9.06 -4.90 -0.07
C ARG A 131 -8.47 -3.89 -1.04
N LEU A 132 -8.23 -4.38 -2.26
CA LEU A 132 -7.59 -3.64 -3.32
C LEU A 132 -8.60 -3.23 -4.40
N THR A 133 -8.33 -2.09 -5.02
CA THR A 133 -9.03 -1.57 -6.19
C THR A 133 -8.02 -0.80 -7.04
N ALA A 134 -8.38 -0.44 -8.27
CA ALA A 134 -7.72 0.66 -8.97
C ALA A 134 -8.44 1.99 -8.65
N GLY A 135 -7.69 3.04 -8.29
CA GLY A 135 -8.24 4.37 -8.02
C GLY A 135 -9.17 4.47 -6.80
N GLY A 136 -10.05 5.48 -6.77
CA GLY A 136 -11.07 5.64 -5.71
C GLY A 136 -10.57 6.20 -4.37
N ILE A 137 -11.44 6.14 -3.35
CA ILE A 137 -11.14 6.59 -1.98
C ILE A 137 -10.35 5.50 -1.26
N GLY A 138 -9.12 5.81 -0.84
CA GLY A 138 -8.26 4.89 -0.13
C GLY A 138 -6.81 5.35 -0.15
N VAL A 139 -5.89 4.42 0.10
CA VAL A 139 -4.45 4.67 0.10
C VAL A 139 -3.85 4.09 -1.17
N LYS A 140 -3.42 4.96 -2.08
CA LYS A 140 -2.71 4.55 -3.30
C LYS A 140 -1.29 4.09 -2.97
N LEU A 141 -0.87 2.98 -3.55
CA LEU A 141 0.45 2.39 -3.42
C LEU A 141 1.15 2.47 -4.78
N ASP A 142 1.99 3.48 -4.98
CA ASP A 142 2.57 3.77 -6.30
C ASP A 142 3.53 2.68 -6.83
N PHE A 143 4.05 1.82 -5.96
CA PHE A 143 4.96 0.72 -6.32
C PHE A 143 4.30 -0.67 -6.19
N VAL A 144 2.96 -0.70 -6.18
CA VAL A 144 2.19 -1.93 -6.27
C VAL A 144 1.23 -1.78 -7.44
N CYS A 145 1.31 -2.69 -8.41
CA CYS A 145 0.50 -2.62 -9.62
C CYS A 145 -0.27 -3.91 -9.90
N TRP A 146 -1.38 -3.78 -10.62
CA TRP A 146 -2.10 -4.89 -11.23
C TRP A 146 -1.32 -5.42 -12.44
N VAL A 147 -1.21 -6.74 -12.56
CA VAL A 147 -0.47 -7.37 -13.66
C VAL A 147 -1.31 -7.47 -14.92
N ASP A 148 -2.58 -7.84 -14.75
CA ASP A 148 -3.53 -8.09 -15.82
C ASP A 148 -4.79 -7.21 -15.66
N ASP A 149 -5.61 -7.16 -16.69
CA ASP A 149 -6.95 -6.58 -16.60
C ASP A 149 -7.82 -7.44 -15.68
N VAL A 150 -8.50 -6.81 -14.73
CA VAL A 150 -9.33 -7.50 -13.71
C VAL A 150 -10.73 -6.94 -13.76
N VAL A 151 -11.72 -7.83 -13.89
CA VAL A 151 -13.13 -7.46 -13.80
C VAL A 151 -13.48 -7.19 -12.33
N ALA A 152 -14.41 -6.26 -12.09
CA ALA A 152 -14.88 -5.94 -10.75
C ALA A 152 -15.43 -7.18 -10.02
N GLY A 153 -14.95 -7.41 -8.80
CA GLY A 153 -15.31 -8.55 -7.96
C GLY A 153 -14.52 -9.83 -8.25
N GLU A 154 -13.65 -9.84 -9.25
CA GLU A 154 -12.83 -11.00 -9.59
C GLU A 154 -11.44 -10.95 -8.95
N ILE A 155 -10.73 -12.07 -9.02
CA ILE A 155 -9.36 -12.21 -8.54
C ILE A 155 -8.38 -11.81 -9.63
N GLY A 156 -7.44 -10.94 -9.29
CA GLY A 156 -6.32 -10.55 -10.17
C GLY A 156 -4.97 -10.73 -9.50
N GLU A 157 -3.89 -10.77 -10.29
CA GLU A 157 -2.52 -10.75 -9.78
C GLU A 157 -2.05 -9.30 -9.54
N VAL A 158 -1.47 -9.06 -8.37
CA VAL A 158 -0.73 -7.83 -8.06
C VAL A 158 0.76 -8.12 -7.89
N ARG A 159 1.60 -7.16 -8.25
CA ARG A 159 3.05 -7.17 -8.03
C ARG A 159 3.41 -6.19 -6.92
N VAL A 160 4.05 -6.70 -5.87
CA VAL A 160 4.50 -5.91 -4.72
C VAL A 160 6.02 -5.80 -4.75
N ASP A 161 6.58 -4.59 -4.82
CA ASP A 161 8.05 -4.41 -4.87
C ASP A 161 8.73 -4.46 -3.47
N GLY A 162 7.97 -4.31 -2.38
CA GLY A 162 8.53 -4.18 -1.02
C GLY A 162 8.60 -2.75 -0.50
N ILE A 163 8.30 -1.79 -1.39
CA ILE A 163 8.11 -0.38 -1.09
C ILE A 163 6.62 -0.09 -1.26
N PHE A 164 5.98 0.46 -0.23
CA PHE A 164 4.53 0.72 -0.23
C PHE A 164 4.20 2.21 -0.34
N ALA A 165 5.16 3.07 -0.05
CA ALA A 165 4.99 4.51 -0.14
C ALA A 165 6.11 5.10 -1.01
N SER A 166 5.72 6.00 -1.90
CA SER A 166 6.62 7.06 -2.36
C SER A 166 6.95 7.94 -1.17
N THR A 167 8.22 8.29 -0.97
CA THR A 167 8.57 9.48 -0.18
C THR A 167 8.03 10.68 -0.93
N THR A 168 6.75 11.00 -0.76
CA THR A 168 6.32 12.38 -0.91
C THR A 168 7.19 13.18 0.04
N ALA A 169 8.01 14.09 -0.51
CA ALA A 169 8.82 15.01 0.28
C ALA A 169 7.90 15.62 1.34
N SER A 170 8.07 15.17 2.58
CA SER A 170 7.15 15.47 3.67
C SER A 170 7.17 16.96 3.96
N GLY A 171 6.16 17.69 3.47
CA GLY A 171 5.75 19.04 3.89
C GLY A 171 6.73 20.20 3.68
N SER A 172 8.05 19.98 3.71
CA SER A 172 9.08 21.00 3.63
C SER A 172 9.58 21.18 2.20
N GLY A 173 9.77 20.10 1.43
CA GLY A 173 10.16 20.19 0.03
C GLY A 173 9.06 20.74 -0.88
N ALA A 174 7.81 20.30 -0.69
CA ALA A 174 6.65 20.78 -1.45
C ALA A 174 6.30 22.24 -1.12
N TYR A 175 6.27 22.61 0.17
CA TYR A 175 6.10 24.02 0.58
C TYR A 175 7.21 24.90 0.01
N CYS A 176 8.48 24.47 0.09
CA CYS A 176 9.59 25.24 -0.47
C CYS A 176 9.43 25.38 -1.98
N GLN A 177 9.00 24.34 -2.69
CA GLN A 177 8.82 24.40 -4.14
C GLN A 177 7.63 25.29 -4.54
N GLU A 178 6.48 25.16 -3.89
CA GLU A 178 5.31 26.01 -4.09
C GLU A 178 5.60 27.48 -3.72
N ALA A 179 6.31 27.73 -2.62
CA ALA A 179 6.72 29.07 -2.21
C ALA A 179 7.74 29.70 -3.17
N ILE A 180 8.69 28.90 -3.69
CA ILE A 180 9.64 29.34 -4.73
C ILE A 180 8.90 29.68 -6.04
N GLU A 181 7.95 28.83 -6.46
CA GLU A 181 7.14 29.04 -7.67
C GLU A 181 6.18 30.24 -7.54
N ALA A 182 5.63 30.47 -6.36
CA ALA A 182 4.80 31.62 -6.04
C ALA A 182 5.60 32.91 -5.77
N GLY A 183 6.94 32.84 -5.74
CA GLY A 183 7.81 33.98 -5.46
C GLY A 183 7.72 34.50 -4.02
N ILE A 184 7.25 33.69 -3.08
CA ILE A 184 7.13 34.04 -1.66
C ILE A 184 8.52 34.02 -1.04
N GLN A 185 8.93 35.15 -0.45
CA GLN A 185 10.21 35.25 0.22
C GLN A 185 10.21 34.50 1.56
N PRO A 186 11.33 33.86 1.94
CA PRO A 186 11.46 33.20 3.24
C PRO A 186 11.36 34.23 4.37
N GLY A 187 10.75 33.88 5.51
CA GLY A 187 10.50 34.79 6.64
C GLY A 187 11.77 35.42 7.25
N ASN A 188 12.95 34.86 7.00
CA ASN A 188 14.23 35.41 7.43
C ASN A 188 15.00 36.16 6.34
N ALA A 189 14.36 36.49 5.21
CA ALA A 189 14.97 37.19 4.10
C ALA A 189 15.61 38.52 4.55
N ASP A 190 14.86 39.36 5.27
CA ASP A 190 15.33 40.68 5.70
C ASP A 190 16.54 40.60 6.65
N ALA A 191 16.49 39.70 7.63
CA ALA A 191 17.60 39.47 8.55
C ALA A 191 18.86 38.95 7.83
N THR A 192 18.67 38.13 6.79
CA THR A 192 19.78 37.59 6.00
C THR A 192 20.39 38.65 5.06
N ILE A 193 19.56 39.50 4.46
CA ILE A 193 20.01 40.63 3.63
C ILE A 193 20.80 41.62 4.49
N ALA A 194 20.31 41.94 5.69
CA ALA A 194 21.00 42.81 6.64
C ALA A 194 22.36 42.25 7.07
N ALA A 195 22.46 40.93 7.30
CA ALA A 195 23.71 40.29 7.72
C ALA A 195 24.72 40.11 6.59
N LYS A 196 24.27 39.85 5.35
CA LYS A 196 25.16 39.54 4.21
C LYS A 196 25.50 40.75 3.33
N GLY A 197 24.81 41.88 3.48
CA GLY A 197 25.07 43.10 2.69
C GLY A 197 24.89 42.92 1.18
N SER A 198 24.21 41.85 0.74
CA SER A 198 23.99 41.53 -0.67
C SER A 198 22.55 41.84 -1.05
N ALA A 199 22.38 42.56 -2.16
CA ALA A 199 21.10 42.86 -2.77
C ALA A 199 20.27 41.59 -3.02
N THR A 200 18.95 41.75 -2.93
CA THR A 200 17.83 40.84 -3.18
C THR A 200 18.21 39.48 -3.80
N PRO A 201 17.81 38.34 -3.20
CA PRO A 201 18.16 37.03 -3.72
C PRO A 201 17.67 36.86 -5.17
N LEU A 202 18.61 36.67 -6.09
CA LEU A 202 18.33 36.42 -7.51
C LEU A 202 17.81 35.00 -7.66
N ILE A 203 16.48 34.84 -7.74
CA ILE A 203 15.84 33.63 -8.27
C ILE A 203 16.12 33.61 -9.77
N ASN A 204 17.12 32.85 -10.21
CA ASN A 204 17.40 32.68 -11.63
C ASN A 204 16.95 31.28 -12.06
N HIS A 205 15.85 31.20 -12.81
CA HIS A 205 15.32 29.99 -13.43
C HIS A 205 15.19 28.77 -12.49
N GLY A 206 14.62 28.97 -11.29
CA GLY A 206 14.30 27.87 -10.37
C GLY A 206 15.47 27.30 -9.57
N MET A 207 16.68 27.87 -9.67
CA MET A 207 17.82 27.48 -8.85
C MET A 207 18.16 28.55 -7.80
N LEU A 208 18.04 28.18 -6.52
CA LEU A 208 18.53 28.98 -5.38
C LEU A 208 20.07 29.03 -5.39
N LYS A 209 20.65 30.13 -5.88
CA LYS A 209 22.08 30.43 -5.71
C LYS A 209 22.33 31.05 -4.32
N GLY A 210 22.44 30.18 -3.31
CA GLY A 210 22.84 30.57 -1.96
C GLY A 210 22.04 29.83 -0.89
N VAL A 211 22.74 29.25 0.09
CA VAL A 211 22.10 28.57 1.22
C VAL A 211 21.50 29.64 2.14
N ILE A 212 20.18 29.80 2.08
CA ILE A 212 19.37 30.47 3.11
C ILE A 212 18.56 29.37 3.77
N THR A 213 18.79 29.15 5.06
CA THR A 213 18.03 28.20 5.89
C THR A 213 16.61 28.76 6.02
N HIS A 214 15.61 28.14 5.38
CA HIS A 214 14.21 28.51 5.55
C HIS A 214 13.74 28.07 6.94
N ILE A 215 13.07 28.95 7.69
CA ILE A 215 12.37 28.59 8.94
C ILE A 215 10.98 28.11 8.53
N VAL A 216 10.67 26.84 8.77
CA VAL A 216 9.30 26.34 8.61
C VAL A 216 8.55 26.73 9.88
N GLU A 217 7.54 27.59 9.76
CA GLU A 217 6.61 27.87 10.85
C GLU A 217 5.51 26.80 10.80
N ASP A 218 5.18 26.21 11.95
CA ASP A 218 4.14 25.18 12.13
C ASP A 218 2.73 25.69 11.79
#